data_AF-A0AAD1B682-F1
#
_entry.id   AF-A0AAD1B682-F1
#
_cell.length_a   1.000
_cell.length_b   1.000
_cell.length_c   1.000
_cell.angle_alpha   90.00
_cell.angle_beta   90.00
_cell.angle_gamma   90.00
#
_symmetry.space_group_name_H-M   'P 1'
#
loop_
_entity.id
_entity.type
_entity.pdbx_description
1 polymer ?
#
loop_
_entity_poly.entity_id
_entity_poly.type
_entity_poly.pdbx_seq_one_letter_code
_entity_poly.pdbx_strand_id
1 'polypeptide(L)'
;MRLVRLNLHLRADHLDRLTQLASAISRRKGRDTRLAEALELALVSGLTWTNTDMLDLLKSDLEVPCWLALGPVVHPGGNRP
;
A
#
# COMPACT_ATOMS: atom_id res chain seq x y z
N MET A 1 -21.09 -0.93 -2.02
CA MET A 1 -20.00 -1.34 -1.12
C MET A 1 -20.09 -0.53 0.17
N ARG A 2 -20.15 -1.19 1.33
CA ARG A 2 -20.20 -0.51 2.64
C ARG A 2 -18.78 -0.20 3.08
N LEU A 3 -18.45 1.07 3.25
CA LEU A 3 -17.16 1.48 3.81
C LEU A 3 -17.20 1.28 5.33
N VAL A 4 -16.21 0.58 5.86
CA VAL A 4 -15.99 0.39 7.30
C VAL A 4 -14.72 1.12 7.70
N ARG A 5 -14.76 1.82 8.84
CA ARG A 5 -13.61 2.55 9.38
C ARG A 5 -12.76 1.59 10.20
N LEU A 6 -11.53 1.38 9.74
CA LEU A 6 -10.50 0.71 10.53
C LEU A 6 -9.74 1.76 11.34
N ASN A 7 -9.84 1.71 12.66
CA ASN A 7 -9.01 2.54 13.54
C ASN A 7 -7.77 1.73 13.94
N LEU A 8 -6.62 2.10 13.39
CA LEU A 8 -5.35 1.43 13.60
C LEU A 8 -4.42 2.36 14.38
N HIS A 9 -3.85 1.88 15.48
CA HIS A 9 -2.77 2.57 16.18
C HIS A 9 -1.46 1.87 15.84
N LEU A 10 -0.58 2.59 15.15
CA LEU A 10 0.77 2.12 14.83
C LEU A 10 1.78 3.02 15.53
N ARG A 11 2.93 2.43 15.83
CA ARG A 11 4.11 3.22 16.21
C ARG A 11 4.59 4.02 14.99
N ALA A 12 5.19 5.19 15.23
CA ALA A 12 5.61 6.09 14.16
C ALA A 12 6.62 5.43 13.20
N ASP A 13 7.58 4.67 13.73
CA ASP A 13 8.56 3.91 12.96
C ASP A 13 7.93 2.85 12.05
N HIS A 14 6.86 2.19 12.52
CA HIS A 14 6.11 1.24 11.68
C HIS A 14 5.36 1.95 10.55
N LEU A 15 4.84 3.16 10.80
CA LEU A 15 4.18 3.96 9.78
C LEU A 15 5.17 4.45 8.71
N ASP A 16 6.37 4.88 9.13
CA ASP A 16 7.45 5.26 8.22
C ASP A 16 7.86 4.08 7.34
N ARG A 17 8.01 2.89 7.94
CA ARG A 17 8.33 1.66 7.21
C ARG A 17 7.26 1.30 6.19
N LEU A 18 5.98 1.39 6.55
CA LEU A 18 4.87 1.15 5.61
C LEU A 18 4.86 2.17 4.46
N THR A 19 5.18 3.43 4.75
CA THR A 19 5.27 4.49 3.73
C THR A 19 6.42 4.25 2.75
N GLN A 20 7.57 3.80 3.27
CA GLN A 20 8.71 3.39 2.43
C GLN A 20 8.37 2.17 1.57
N LEU A 21 7.66 1.19 2.14
CA LEU A 21 7.20 0.01 1.41
C LEU A 21 6.20 0.37 0.31
N ALA A 22 5.20 1.21 0.60
CA ALA A 22 4.26 1.72 -0.39
C ALA A 22 4.98 2.44 -1.55
N SER A 23 6.00 3.24 -1.22
CA SER A 23 6.83 3.91 -2.23
C SER A 23 7.62 2.91 -3.08
N ALA A 24 8.11 1.82 -2.48
CA ALA A 24 8.83 0.77 -3.20
C ALA A 24 7.92 -0.05 -4.11
N ILE A 25 6.72 -0.41 -3.64
CA ILE A 25 5.68 -1.06 -4.46
C ILE A 25 5.31 -0.15 -5.63
N SER A 26 5.12 1.14 -5.39
CA SER A 26 4.79 2.12 -6.43
C SER A 26 5.85 2.15 -7.53
N ARG A 27 7.13 2.20 -7.17
CA ARG A 27 8.24 2.11 -8.14
C ARG A 27 8.25 0.79 -8.91
N ARG A 28 7.97 -0.33 -8.23
CA ARG A 28 7.97 -1.66 -8.87
C ARG A 28 6.78 -1.86 -9.82
N LYS A 29 5.62 -1.29 -9.50
CA LYS A 29 4.39 -1.39 -10.31
C LYS A 29 4.23 -0.27 -11.33
N GLY A 30 4.99 0.83 -11.20
CA GLY A 30 4.88 1.99 -12.08
C GLY A 30 3.58 2.79 -11.91
N ARG A 31 2.92 2.68 -10.75
CA ARG A 31 1.69 3.42 -10.43
C ARG A 31 1.66 3.85 -8.97
N ASP A 32 0.82 4.84 -8.66
CA ASP A 32 0.56 5.19 -7.27
C ASP A 32 0.04 3.99 -6.48
N THR A 33 0.57 3.82 -5.27
CA THR A 33 0.25 2.70 -4.40
C THR A 33 -0.34 3.23 -3.09
N ARG A 34 -1.43 2.60 -2.64
CA ARG A 34 -2.07 2.94 -1.38
C ARG A 34 -1.29 2.37 -0.22
N LEU A 35 -1.29 3.08 0.91
CA LEU A 35 -0.73 2.57 2.17
C LEU A 35 -1.39 1.24 2.59
N ALA A 36 -2.67 1.06 2.27
CA ALA A 36 -3.41 -0.18 2.56
C ALA A 36 -2.87 -1.40 1.78
N GLU A 37 -2.36 -1.20 0.55
CA GLU A 37 -1.73 -2.27 -0.25
C GLU A 37 -0.39 -2.69 0.37
N ALA A 38 0.40 -1.72 0.84
CA ALA A 38 1.62 -2.00 1.61
C ALA A 38 1.33 -2.68 2.94
N LEU A 39 0.25 -2.29 3.63
CA LEU A 39 -0.18 -2.92 4.88
C LEU A 39 -0.62 -4.36 4.67
N GLU A 40 -1.40 -4.65 3.62
CA GLU A 40 -1.80 -6.02 3.28
C GLU A 40 -0.58 -6.90 3.02
N LEU A 41 0.37 -6.42 2.22
CA LEU A 41 1.62 -7.13 1.96
C LEU A 41 2.40 -7.39 3.27
N ALA A 42 2.44 -6.41 4.16
CA ALA A 42 3.11 -6.53 5.44
C ALA A 42 2.44 -7.51 6.40
N LEU A 43 1.12 -7.61 6.36
CA LEU A 43 0.37 -8.62 7.13
C LEU A 43 0.63 -10.03 6.59
N VAL A 44 0.64 -10.21 5.27
CA VAL A 44 0.94 -11.51 4.62
C VAL A 44 2.35 -11.99 4.94
N SER A 45 3.33 -11.09 5.01
CA SER A 45 4.72 -11.41 5.33
C SER A 45 5.03 -11.42 6.84
N GLY A 46 4.02 -11.35 7.70
CA GLY A 46 4.18 -11.42 9.17
C GLY A 46 4.90 -10.23 9.81
N LEU A 47 4.93 -9.05 9.17
CA LEU A 47 5.49 -7.77 9.66
C LEU A 47 7.01 -7.75 9.98
N THR A 48 7.70 -8.89 9.91
CA THR A 48 9.10 -9.03 10.30
C THR A 48 10.06 -9.01 9.11
N TRP A 49 9.59 -9.34 7.91
CA TRP A 49 10.41 -9.49 6.70
C TRP A 49 10.97 -8.17 6.17
N THR A 50 12.14 -8.20 5.52
CA THR A 50 12.71 -6.97 4.94
C THR A 50 11.86 -6.50 3.76
N ASN A 51 11.94 -5.20 3.42
CA ASN A 51 11.20 -4.67 2.26
C ASN A 51 11.54 -5.41 0.96
N THR A 52 12.79 -5.85 0.80
CA THR A 52 13.22 -6.62 -0.38
C THR A 52 12.48 -7.95 -0.46
N ASP A 53 12.47 -8.73 0.63
CA ASP A 53 11.78 -10.03 0.68
C ASP A 53 10.27 -9.86 0.46
N MET A 54 9.68 -8.79 1.01
CA MET A 54 8.26 -8.48 0.82
C MET A 54 7.93 -8.16 -0.64
N LEU A 55 8.81 -7.47 -1.36
CA LEU A 55 8.59 -7.14 -2.77
C LEU A 55 8.61 -8.36 -3.68
N ASP A 56 9.22 -9.48 -3.26
CA ASP A 56 9.19 -10.73 -4.00
C ASP A 56 7.86 -11.48 -3.85
N LEU A 57 7.10 -11.19 -2.79
CA LEU A 57 5.72 -11.66 -2.61
C LEU A 57 4.70 -10.79 -3.36
N LEU A 58 5.15 -9.70 -4.00
CA LEU A 58 4.26 -8.77 -4.67
C LEU A 58 3.64 -9.40 -5.92
N LYS A 59 2.34 -9.64 -5.86
CA LYS A 59 1.55 -10.08 -7.01
C LYS A 59 1.33 -8.95 -8.00
N SER A 60 1.25 -9.32 -9.28
CA SER A 60 0.92 -8.37 -10.34
C SER A 60 -0.51 -7.84 -10.19
N ASP A 61 -0.79 -6.69 -10.79
CA ASP A 61 -2.14 -6.12 -10.75
C ASP A 61 -3.19 -6.96 -11.50
N LEU A 62 -2.74 -7.83 -12.41
CA LEU A 62 -3.61 -8.81 -13.07
C LEU A 62 -4.09 -9.89 -12.09
N GLU A 63 -3.24 -10.28 -11.16
CA GLU A 63 -3.56 -11.28 -10.14
C GLU A 63 -4.39 -10.68 -8.98
N VAL A 64 -4.21 -9.39 -8.70
CA VAL A 64 -4.89 -8.69 -7.59
C VAL A 64 -5.53 -7.40 -8.11
N PRO A 65 -6.61 -7.49 -8.92
CA PRO A 65 -7.21 -6.32 -9.56
C PRO A 65 -7.98 -5.41 -8.59
N CYS A 66 -8.23 -5.86 -7.35
CA CYS A 66 -8.99 -5.10 -6.37
C CYS A 66 -8.34 -3.74 -6.04
N TRP A 67 -7.01 -3.64 -6.08
CA TRP A 67 -6.30 -2.39 -5.82
C TRP A 67 -6.48 -1.34 -6.93
N LEU A 68 -6.62 -1.79 -8.19
CA LEU A 68 -6.95 -0.93 -9.32
C LEU A 68 -8.42 -0.47 -9.28
N ALA A 69 -9.33 -1.32 -8.79
CA ALA A 69 -10.76 -1.02 -8.72
C ALA A 69 -11.10 0.12 -7.73
N LEU A 70 -10.18 0.49 -6.83
CA LEU A 70 -10.36 1.56 -5.84
C LEU A 70 -10.17 2.98 -6.41
N GLY A 71 -9.90 3.13 -7.71
CA GLY A 71 -9.70 4.42 -8.38
C GLY A 71 -8.31 5.02 -8.15
N PRO A 72 -8.04 6.27 -8.57
CA PRO A 72 -6.76 6.93 -8.36
C PRO A 72 -6.53 7.32 -6.88
N VAL A 73 -5.27 7.45 -6.47
CA VAL A 73 -4.91 8.00 -5.15
C VAL A 73 -5.02 9.52 -5.22
N VAL A 74 -6.01 10.09 -4.52
CA VAL A 74 -6.23 11.54 -4.50
C VAL A 74 -5.24 12.18 -3.54
N HIS A 75 -4.35 13.01 -4.08
CA HIS A 75 -3.49 13.87 -3.26
C HIS A 75 -4.26 15.15 -2.92
N PRO A 76 -4.30 15.60 -1.65
CA PRO A 76 -5.07 16.78 -1.22
C PRO A 76 -4.61 18.13 -1.81
N GLY A 77 -3.75 18.15 -2.82
CA GLY A 77 -3.33 19.35 -3.57
C GLY A 77 -3.74 19.39 -5.04
N GLY A 78 -4.37 18.34 -5.58
CA GLY A 78 -4.65 18.20 -7.02
C GLY A 78 -5.95 18.85 -7.52
N ASN A 79 -6.67 19.57 -6.66
CA ASN A 79 -7.91 20.25 -7.05
C ASN A 79 -7.67 21.76 -7.07
N ARG A 80 -7.11 22.27 -8.17
CA ARG A 80 -7.43 23.62 -8.64
C ARG A 80 -8.04 23.50 -10.04
N PRO A 81 -9.18 24.16 -10.29
CA PRO A 81 -9.72 24.31 -11.64
C PRO A 81 -8.76 25.07 -12.55
#